data_AF-A0AAJ1PQ73-F1
#
_entry.id   AF-A0AAJ1PQ73-F1
#
_cell.length_a   1.000
_cell.length_b   1.000
_cell.length_c   1.000
_cell.angle_alpha   90.00
_cell.angle_beta   90.00
_cell.angle_gamma   90.00
#
_symmetry.space_group_name_H-M   'P 1'
#
loop_
_entity.id
_entity.type
_entity.pdbx_description
1 polymer ?
#
loop_
_entity_poly.entity_id
_entity_poly.type
_entity_poly.pdbx_seq_one_letter_code
_entity_poly.pdbx_strand_id
1 'polypeptide(L)' 'MRINIKETLTKYKRVLLVARKPDADELKETARICGIGSIVIGIIGFIFYVISVIFGGA' A
#
# COMPACT_ATOMS: atom_id res chain seq x y z
N MET A 1 -23.03 -21.49 -12.02
CA MET A 1 -22.94 -20.68 -10.79
C MET A 1 -23.72 -19.40 -11.01
N ARG A 2 -24.91 -19.24 -10.41
CA ARG A 2 -25.72 -18.01 -10.55
C ARG A 2 -25.34 -17.05 -9.42
N ILE A 3 -24.53 -16.04 -9.74
CA ILE A 3 -24.15 -15.00 -8.76
C ILE A 3 -25.35 -14.06 -8.62
N ASN A 4 -25.99 -14.07 -7.45
CA ASN A 4 -27.02 -13.10 -7.13
C ASN A 4 -26.35 -11.82 -6.61
N ILE A 5 -26.17 -10.84 -7.50
CA ILE A 5 -25.45 -9.58 -7.23
C ILE A 5 -25.98 -8.85 -6.00
N LYS A 6 -27.31 -8.88 -5.74
CA LYS A 6 -27.91 -8.24 -4.56
C LYS A 6 -27.46 -8.90 -3.26
N GLU A 7 -27.36 -10.23 -3.26
CA GLU A 7 -26.91 -10.98 -2.10
C GLU A 7 -25.42 -10.75 -1.83
N THR A 8 -24.60 -10.76 -2.90
CA THR A 8 -23.15 -10.50 -2.79
C THR A 8 -22.86 -9.09 -2.30
N LEU A 9 -23.59 -8.07 -2.79
CA LEU A 9 -23.46 -6.69 -2.29
C LEU A 9 -23.79 -6.58 -0.80
N THR A 10 -24.84 -7.28 -0.37
CA THR A 10 -25.26 -7.30 1.04
C THR A 10 -24.19 -7.95 1.93
N LYS A 11 -23.53 -9.02 1.44
CA LYS A 11 -22.40 -9.66 2.12
C LYS A 11 -21.21 -8.70 2.24
N TYR A 12 -20.80 -8.02 1.16
CA TYR A 12 -19.71 -7.04 1.21
C TYR A 12 -20.00 -5.87 2.15
N LYS A 13 -21.23 -5.36 2.17
CA LYS A 13 -21.65 -4.31 3.11
C LYS A 13 -21.43 -4.73 4.56
N ARG A 14 -21.77 -5.96 4.93
CA ARG A 14 -21.55 -6.48 6.29
C ARG A 14 -20.05 -6.54 6.63
N VAL A 15 -19.20 -6.97 5.71
CA VAL A 15 -17.75 -7.00 5.92
C VAL A 15 -17.19 -5.59 6.19
N LEU A 16 -17.60 -4.60 5.40
CA LEU A 16 -17.18 -3.21 5.60
C LEU A 16 -17.67 -2.62 6.93
N LEU A 17 -18.84 -3.04 7.42
CA LEU A 17 -19.36 -2.61 8.72
C LEU A 17 -18.62 -3.25 9.91
N VAL A 18 -18.07 -4.45 9.72
CA VAL A 18 -17.28 -5.15 10.75
C VAL A 18 -15.83 -4.65 10.80
N ALA A 19 -15.32 -4.08 9.70
CA ALA A 19 -13.97 -3.52 9.66
C ALA A 19 -13.83 -2.33 10.63
N ARG A 20 -12.85 -2.41 11.53
CA ARG A 20 -12.50 -1.31 12.44
C ARG A 20 -11.91 -0.15 11.64
N LYS A 21 -12.50 1.03 11.76
CA LYS A 21 -11.89 2.26 11.23
C LYS A 21 -10.61 2.54 12.05
N PRO A 22 -9.44 2.75 11.41
CA PRO A 22 -8.21 3.03 12.13
C PRO A 22 -8.32 4.34 12.90
N ASP A 23 -7.66 4.41 14.05
CA ASP A 23 -7.51 5.66 14.79
C ASP A 23 -6.52 6.60 14.08
N ALA A 24 -6.60 7.90 14.35
CA ALA A 24 -5.70 8.88 13.75
C ALA A 24 -4.23 8.62 14.15
N ASP A 25 -4.01 8.16 15.38
CA ASP A 25 -2.67 7.86 15.89
C ASP A 25 -2.11 6.58 15.24
N GLU A 26 -2.92 5.51 15.16
CA GLU A 26 -2.55 4.25 14.49
C GLU A 26 -2.19 4.49 13.01
N LEU A 27 -2.98 5.34 12.32
CA LEU A 27 -2.72 5.71 10.93
C LEU A 27 -1.38 6.45 10.80
N LYS A 28 -1.11 7.40 11.69
CA LYS A 28 0.12 8.21 11.66
C LYS A 28 1.37 7.37 11.93
N GLU A 29 1.30 6.45 12.89
CA GLU A 29 2.40 5.52 13.17
C GLU A 29 2.67 4.59 11.99
N THR A 30 1.62 3.98 11.44
CA THR A 30 1.72 3.11 10.26
C THR A 30 2.29 3.88 9.07
N ALA A 31 1.77 5.08 8.79
CA ALA A 31 2.25 5.92 7.70
C ALA A 31 3.71 6.32 7.88
N ARG A 32 4.16 6.59 9.12
CA ARG A 32 5.56 6.90 9.41
C ARG A 32 6.47 5.70 9.13
N ILE A 33 6.10 4.51 9.59
CA ILE A 33 6.90 3.29 9.40
C ILE A 33 6.96 2.94 7.90
N CYS A 34 5.81 2.92 7.22
CA CYS A 34 5.76 2.68 5.78
C CYS A 34 6.54 3.75 5.00
N GLY A 35 6.40 5.02 5.35
CA GLY A 35 7.12 6.13 4.71
C GLY A 35 8.64 5.99 4.83
N ILE A 36 9.14 5.62 6.02
CA ILE A 36 10.56 5.33 6.22
C ILE A 36 11.00 4.15 5.34
N GLY A 37 10.23 3.07 5.29
CA GLY A 37 10.52 1.91 4.44
C GLY A 37 10.56 2.26 2.95
N SER A 38 9.57 3.02 2.46
CA SER A 38 9.52 3.47 1.06
C SER A 38 10.69 4.38 0.69
N ILE A 39 11.11 5.27 1.59
CA ILE A 39 12.28 6.14 1.38
C ILE A 39 13.56 5.32 1.29
N VAL A 40 13.77 4.38 2.22
CA VAL A 40 14.98 3.55 2.25
C VAL A 40 15.10 2.71 0.97
N ILE A 41 14.03 2.00 0.60
CA ILE A 41 14.01 1.17 -0.62
C ILE A 41 14.16 2.03 -1.87
N GLY A 42 13.51 3.20 -1.91
CA GLY A 42 13.62 4.16 -3.00
C GLY A 42 15.03 4.69 -3.20
N ILE A 43 15.72 5.05 -2.11
CA ILE A 43 17.12 5.51 -2.17
C ILE A 43 18.03 4.39 -2.65
N ILE A 44 17.86 3.16 -2.15
CA ILE A 44 18.68 2.03 -2.59
C ILE A 44 18.49 1.79 -4.10
N GLY A 45 17.24 1.72 -4.58
CA GLY A 45 16.95 1.58 -6.00
C GLY A 45 17.47 2.75 -6.84
N PHE A 46 17.38 3.97 -6.31
CA PHE A 46 17.90 5.17 -6.96
C PHE A 46 19.43 5.15 -7.08
N ILE A 47 20.15 4.69 -6.06
CA ILE A 47 21.61 4.53 -6.11
C ILE A 47 21.98 3.54 -7.22
N PHE A 48 21.31 2.38 -7.29
CA PHE A 48 21.55 1.42 -8.37
C PHE A 48 21.25 2.01 -9.75
N TYR A 49 20.18 2.78 -9.88
CA TYR A 49 19.84 3.47 -11.12
C TYR A 49 20.92 4.49 -11.51
N VAL A 50 21.38 5.33 -10.59
CA VAL A 50 22.43 6.32 -10.86
C VAL A 50 23.73 5.64 -11.27
N ILE A 51 24.12 4.57 -10.59
CA ILE A 51 25.28 3.74 -10.98
C ILE A 51 25.07 3.19 -12.39
N SER A 52 23.89 2.63 -12.68
CA SER A 52 23.58 2.12 -14.02
C SER A 52 23.62 3.19 -15.10
N VAL A 53 23.22 4.43 -14.80
CA VAL A 53 23.26 5.54 -15.77
C VAL A 53 24.69 5.99 -16.02
N ILE A 54 25.51 6.08 -14.97
CA ILE A 54 26.91 6.51 -15.08
C ILE A 54 27.77 5.44 -15.79
N PHE A 55 27.60 4.16 -15.44
CA PHE A 55 28.38 3.06 -16.02
C PHE A 55 27.81 2.54 -17.35
N GLY A 56 26.48 2.57 -17.49
CA GLY A 56 25.78 2.04 -18.66
C GLY A 56 25.84 2.96 -19.87
N GLY A 57 26.29 4.22 -19.70
CA GLY A 57 26.46 5.18 -20.78
C GLY A 57 25.19 5.39 -21.60
N ALA A 58 24.37 6.36 -21.20
CA ALA A 58 23.51 7.00 -22.19
C ALA A 58 24.36 7.65 -23.29
#